data_AF-A0A354M2B7-F1
#
_entry.id   AF-A0A354M2B7-F1
#
_cell.length_a   1.000
_cell.length_b   1.000
_cell.length_c   1.000
_cell.angle_alpha   90.00
_cell.angle_beta   90.00
_cell.angle_gamma   90.00
#
_symmetry.space_group_name_H-M   'P 1'
#
loop_
_entity.id
_entity.type
_entity.pdbx_description
1 polymer ?
#
loop_
_entity_poly.entity_id
_entity_poly.type
_entity_poly.pdbx_seq_one_letter_code
_entity_poly.pdbx_strand_id
1 'polypeptide(L)'
;MYIENKVSDSESKQYHFPDIYFQDITEIHNNKEFSVKRKYAGLYTVFINIIAEKTQNCRISFSGVFPRMTYICKNHDFSDTEIYHLNKFRIHCNRIRQNRDIPSYEDYLHDLKSLSDFIAKIYGRPIPKNLKECLPHATRSITSADYTPDINIRITVSSWDKDFITGYTEDDNSVFVKIDYHKYAQ
;
A
#
# COMPACT_ATOMS: atom_id res chain seq x y z
N MET A 1 -10.02 -51.08 -22.22
CA MET A 1 -8.78 -50.91 -21.42
C MET A 1 -7.73 -50.31 -22.35
N TYR A 2 -7.57 -49.00 -22.33
CA TYR A 2 -6.47 -48.27 -22.95
C TYR A 2 -6.09 -47.17 -21.96
N ILE A 3 -4.88 -47.26 -21.43
CA ILE A 3 -4.29 -46.26 -20.53
C ILE A 3 -3.49 -45.31 -21.42
N GLU A 4 -3.89 -44.05 -21.48
CA GLU A 4 -2.99 -42.97 -21.87
C GLU A 4 -2.71 -42.11 -20.65
N ASN A 5 -1.49 -42.26 -20.17
CA ASN A 5 -0.84 -41.30 -19.29
C ASN A 5 -0.66 -39.98 -20.05
N LYS A 6 -1.29 -38.91 -19.57
CA LYS A 6 -0.75 -37.55 -19.74
C LYS A 6 -0.35 -37.01 -18.38
N VAL A 7 0.95 -37.10 -18.17
CA VAL A 7 1.70 -36.47 -17.08
C VAL A 7 1.72 -34.96 -17.31
N SER A 8 1.52 -34.23 -16.22
CA SER A 8 2.06 -32.89 -15.91
C SER A 8 1.62 -31.70 -16.78
N ASP A 9 0.69 -30.92 -16.22
CA ASP A 9 0.87 -29.46 -16.10
C ASP A 9 0.72 -29.08 -14.62
N SER A 10 1.66 -29.54 -13.80
CA SER A 10 1.95 -28.91 -12.53
C SER A 10 2.86 -27.72 -12.77
N GLU A 11 2.32 -26.64 -13.35
CA GLU A 11 2.92 -25.33 -13.15
C GLU A 11 2.67 -24.97 -11.69
N SER A 12 3.71 -25.17 -10.89
CA SER A 12 3.80 -24.73 -9.50
C SER A 12 3.57 -23.23 -9.41
N LYS A 13 2.30 -22.82 -9.30
CA LYS A 13 1.95 -21.53 -8.71
C LYS A 13 2.55 -21.54 -7.31
N GLN A 14 3.63 -20.80 -7.13
CA GLN A 14 4.26 -20.57 -5.83
C GLN A 14 3.29 -19.72 -5.01
N TYR A 15 2.27 -20.36 -4.43
CA TYR A 15 1.44 -19.75 -3.40
C TYR A 15 2.37 -19.52 -2.22
N HIS A 16 2.81 -18.28 -2.01
CA HIS A 16 3.49 -17.94 -0.78
C HIS A 16 2.48 -18.10 0.36
N PHE A 17 2.78 -19.02 1.27
CA PHE A 17 1.98 -19.19 2.47
C PHE A 17 2.04 -17.87 3.26
N PRO A 18 0.89 -17.34 3.76
CA PRO A 18 0.86 -16.09 4.52
C PRO A 18 1.82 -16.07 5.71
N ASP A 19 2.18 -17.24 6.23
CA ASP A 19 3.17 -17.42 7.29
C ASP A 19 4.55 -16.88 6.90
N ILE A 20 4.93 -16.98 5.61
CA ILE A 20 6.19 -16.41 5.10
C ILE A 20 6.17 -14.89 5.23
N TYR A 21 5.07 -14.23 4.86
CA TYR A 21 4.98 -12.78 4.97
C TYR A 21 5.00 -12.30 6.42
N PHE A 22 4.33 -13.02 7.33
CA PHE A 22 4.43 -12.71 8.76
C PHE A 22 5.83 -12.97 9.32
N GLN A 23 6.49 -14.04 8.89
CA GLN A 23 7.87 -14.35 9.27
C GLN A 23 8.81 -13.23 8.80
N ASP A 24 8.75 -12.83 7.53
CA ASP A 24 9.59 -11.79 6.95
C ASP A 24 9.47 -10.47 7.73
N ILE A 25 8.25 -9.98 7.96
CA ILE A 25 8.07 -8.70 8.68
C ILE A 25 8.49 -8.80 10.15
N THR A 26 8.36 -9.98 10.76
CA THR A 26 8.81 -10.24 12.13
C THR A 26 10.33 -10.23 12.21
N GLU A 27 11.02 -10.90 11.28
CA GLU A 27 12.48 -10.93 11.20
C GLU A 27 13.04 -9.53 10.94
N ILE A 28 12.44 -8.77 10.02
CA ILE A 28 12.78 -7.37 9.75
C ILE A 28 12.62 -6.52 11.01
N HIS A 29 11.50 -6.67 11.74
CA HIS A 29 11.25 -5.91 12.95
C HIS A 29 12.24 -6.23 14.06
N ASN A 30 12.52 -7.51 14.29
CA ASN A 30 13.36 -7.98 15.40
C ASN A 30 14.86 -7.82 15.14
N ASN A 31 15.27 -7.53 13.91
CA ASN A 31 16.67 -7.27 13.60
C ASN A 31 17.14 -5.95 14.24
N LYS A 32 18.02 -6.06 15.24
CA LYS A 32 18.56 -4.92 16.01
C LYS A 32 19.60 -4.11 15.23
N GLU A 33 20.25 -4.72 14.24
CA GLU A 33 21.23 -4.05 13.37
C GLU A 33 20.56 -3.20 12.29
N PHE A 34 19.26 -3.36 12.07
CA PHE A 34 18.54 -2.61 11.06
C PHE A 34 18.12 -1.24 11.59
N SER A 35 18.59 -0.19 10.94
CA SER A 35 18.02 1.15 11.10
C SER A 35 16.55 1.18 10.68
N VAL A 36 15.77 2.12 11.21
CA VAL A 36 14.35 2.30 10.83
C VAL A 36 14.19 2.40 9.31
N LYS A 37 15.07 3.15 8.65
CA LYS A 37 15.14 3.25 7.18
C LYS A 37 15.29 1.87 6.51
N ARG A 38 16.19 1.02 7.01
CA ARG A 38 16.40 -0.34 6.49
C ARG A 38 15.19 -1.24 6.75
N LYS A 39 14.53 -1.11 7.90
CA LYS A 39 13.29 -1.83 8.20
C LYS A 39 12.18 -1.46 7.21
N TYR A 40 11.95 -0.17 6.95
CA TYR A 40 10.99 0.27 5.95
C TYR A 40 11.29 -0.27 4.54
N ALA A 41 12.56 -0.35 4.14
CA ALA A 41 12.94 -0.94 2.85
C ALA A 41 12.52 -2.42 2.78
N GLY A 42 12.75 -3.20 3.85
CA GLY A 42 12.31 -4.60 3.94
C GLY A 42 10.79 -4.74 3.92
N LEU A 43 10.08 -3.96 4.75
CA LEU A 43 8.61 -3.99 4.81
C LEU A 43 7.99 -3.62 3.46
N TYR A 44 8.57 -2.66 2.75
CA TYR A 44 8.09 -2.28 1.43
C TYR A 44 8.29 -3.39 0.39
N THR A 45 9.41 -4.13 0.45
CA THR A 45 9.62 -5.30 -0.41
C THR A 45 8.53 -6.37 -0.18
N VAL A 46 8.24 -6.70 1.09
CA VAL A 46 7.15 -7.63 1.45
C VAL A 46 5.82 -7.13 0.89
N PHE A 47 5.50 -5.86 1.10
CA PHE A 47 4.28 -5.24 0.58
C PHE A 47 4.18 -5.34 -0.94
N ILE A 48 5.25 -5.02 -1.69
CA ILE A 48 5.26 -5.11 -3.15
C ILE A 48 5.08 -6.55 -3.64
N ASN A 49 5.70 -7.53 -2.97
CA ASN A 49 5.55 -8.94 -3.31
C ASN A 49 4.09 -9.39 -3.15
N ILE A 50 3.43 -9.00 -2.06
CA ILE A 50 2.00 -9.27 -1.84
C ILE A 50 1.14 -8.60 -2.92
N ILE A 51 1.39 -7.31 -3.21
CA ILE A 51 0.66 -6.58 -4.24
C ILE A 51 0.81 -7.27 -5.60
N ALA A 52 2.02 -7.72 -5.95
CA ALA A 52 2.28 -8.45 -7.20
C ALA A 52 1.53 -9.78 -7.22
N GLU A 53 1.65 -10.60 -6.17
CA GLU A 53 0.97 -11.90 -6.06
C GLU A 53 -0.55 -11.76 -6.24
N LYS A 54 -1.17 -10.81 -5.53
CA LYS A 54 -2.62 -10.61 -5.54
C LYS A 54 -3.16 -9.96 -6.81
N THR A 55 -2.30 -9.38 -7.64
CA THR A 55 -2.71 -8.73 -8.90
C THR A 55 -2.19 -9.39 -10.17
N GLN A 56 -1.37 -10.43 -10.08
CA GLN A 56 -0.74 -11.07 -11.25
C GLN A 56 -1.73 -11.60 -12.30
N ASN A 57 -2.91 -12.07 -11.87
CA ASN A 57 -3.93 -12.66 -12.76
C ASN A 57 -5.12 -11.72 -13.03
N CYS A 58 -5.00 -10.44 -12.66
CA CYS A 58 -6.06 -9.47 -12.91
C CYS A 58 -6.10 -9.11 -14.40
N ARG A 59 -7.31 -9.08 -14.98
CA ARG A 59 -7.53 -8.65 -16.38
C ARG A 59 -7.45 -7.13 -16.57
N ILE A 60 -7.27 -6.38 -15.47
CA ILE A 60 -7.24 -4.92 -15.44
C ILE A 60 -5.77 -4.48 -15.41
N SER A 61 -5.43 -3.45 -16.18
CA SER A 61 -4.13 -2.80 -16.09
C SER A 61 -4.13 -1.76 -14.97
N PHE A 62 -3.09 -1.78 -14.14
CA PHE A 62 -2.90 -0.83 -13.04
C PHE A 62 -1.72 0.08 -13.32
N SER A 63 -1.90 1.40 -13.18
CA SER A 63 -0.84 2.40 -13.37
C SER A 63 0.23 2.45 -12.27
N GLY A 64 0.07 1.67 -11.20
CA GLY A 64 1.07 1.60 -10.13
C GLY A 64 0.60 0.84 -8.89
N VAL A 65 1.34 0.99 -7.79
CA VAL A 65 1.12 0.28 -6.52
C VAL A 65 -0.17 0.73 -5.83
N PHE A 66 -0.49 2.02 -5.85
CA PHE A 66 -1.68 2.55 -5.17
C PHE A 66 -3.01 2.03 -5.78
N PRO A 67 -3.22 2.05 -7.11
CA PRO A 67 -4.41 1.43 -7.71
C PRO A 67 -4.54 -0.08 -7.41
N ARG A 68 -3.42 -0.81 -7.36
CA ARG A 68 -3.42 -2.24 -6.99
C ARG A 68 -3.81 -2.45 -5.53
N MET A 69 -3.23 -1.67 -4.62
CA MET A 69 -3.53 -1.70 -3.18
C MET A 69 -5.01 -1.43 -2.94
N THR A 70 -5.55 -0.35 -3.52
CA THR A 70 -6.98 0.00 -3.34
C THR A 70 -7.92 -1.04 -3.94
N TYR A 71 -7.57 -1.64 -5.08
CA TYR A 71 -8.33 -2.77 -5.64
C TYR A 71 -8.37 -3.97 -4.70
N ILE A 72 -7.23 -4.37 -4.13
CA ILE A 72 -7.17 -5.47 -3.15
C ILE A 72 -8.02 -5.11 -1.91
N CYS A 73 -7.84 -3.91 -1.35
CA CYS A 73 -8.60 -3.48 -0.17
C CYS A 73 -10.11 -3.53 -0.39
N LYS A 74 -10.60 -3.09 -1.56
CA LYS A 74 -12.02 -3.14 -1.91
C LYS A 74 -12.57 -4.56 -2.03
N ASN A 75 -11.76 -5.52 -2.46
CA ASN A 75 -12.16 -6.93 -2.58
C ASN A 75 -12.12 -7.72 -1.27
N HIS A 76 -11.65 -7.09 -0.19
CA HIS A 76 -11.46 -7.71 1.13
C HIS A 76 -12.10 -6.89 2.26
N ASP A 77 -13.11 -6.07 1.94
CA ASP A 77 -13.93 -5.32 2.91
C ASP A 77 -13.11 -4.42 3.87
N PHE A 78 -12.08 -3.76 3.35
CA PHE A 78 -11.35 -2.75 4.11
C PHE A 78 -12.20 -1.48 4.29
N SER A 79 -12.23 -0.98 5.51
CA SER A 79 -12.78 0.33 5.85
C SER A 79 -11.87 1.46 5.37
N ASP A 80 -12.42 2.66 5.20
CA ASP A 80 -11.66 3.84 4.79
C ASP A 80 -10.50 4.15 5.74
N THR A 81 -10.69 3.93 7.04
CA THR A 81 -9.65 4.08 8.07
C THR A 81 -8.49 3.10 7.86
N GLU A 82 -8.77 1.83 7.58
CA GLU A 82 -7.72 0.84 7.30
C GLU A 82 -6.96 1.16 6.00
N ILE A 83 -7.69 1.58 4.95
CA ILE A 83 -7.09 2.01 3.68
C ILE A 83 -6.19 3.24 3.89
N TYR A 84 -6.64 4.19 4.70
CA TYR A 84 -5.88 5.39 5.04
C TYR A 84 -4.53 5.03 5.69
N HIS A 85 -4.54 4.18 6.73
CA HIS A 85 -3.32 3.80 7.43
C HIS A 85 -2.35 3.00 6.53
N LEU A 86 -2.87 2.08 5.72
CA LEU A 86 -2.05 1.35 4.75
C LEU A 86 -1.43 2.29 3.69
N ASN A 87 -2.19 3.29 3.24
CA ASN A 87 -1.67 4.30 2.32
C ASN A 87 -0.62 5.20 3.00
N LYS A 88 -0.78 5.53 4.29
CA LYS A 88 0.20 6.29 5.07
C LYS A 88 1.54 5.55 5.14
N PHE A 89 1.51 4.25 5.45
CA PHE A 89 2.68 3.37 5.35
C PHE A 89 3.34 3.43 3.96
N ARG A 90 2.56 3.26 2.89
CA ARG A 90 3.08 3.35 1.51
C ARG A 90 3.76 4.70 1.23
N ILE A 91 3.18 5.79 1.72
CA ILE A 91 3.76 7.15 1.58
C ILE A 91 5.07 7.26 2.34
N HIS A 92 5.13 6.78 3.59
CA HIS A 92 6.36 6.75 4.38
C HIS A 92 7.47 5.96 3.68
N CYS A 93 7.18 4.76 3.17
CA CYS A 93 8.15 3.99 2.38
C CYS A 93 8.69 4.77 1.18
N ASN A 94 7.82 5.47 0.44
CA ASN A 94 8.23 6.26 -0.73
C ASN A 94 9.07 7.47 -0.35
N ARG A 95 8.71 8.21 0.70
CA ARG A 95 9.50 9.35 1.21
C ARG A 95 10.91 8.91 1.62
N ILE A 96 11.01 7.79 2.35
CA ILE A 96 12.31 7.23 2.77
C ILE A 96 13.16 6.80 1.58
N ARG A 97 12.57 6.17 0.56
CA ARG A 97 13.28 5.78 -0.68
C ARG A 97 13.81 6.99 -1.44
N GLN A 98 13.12 8.12 -1.37
CA GLN A 98 13.54 9.40 -1.93
C GLN A 98 14.53 10.16 -1.04
N ASN A 99 15.06 9.53 0.02
CA ASN A 99 15.94 10.15 1.02
C ASN A 99 15.35 11.41 1.67
N ARG A 100 14.02 11.48 1.78
CA ARG A 100 13.31 12.50 2.55
C ARG A 100 13.19 12.07 4.02
N ASP A 101 12.25 12.69 4.74
CA ASP A 101 11.99 12.49 6.15
C ASP A 101 11.88 11.01 6.55
N ILE A 102 12.53 10.66 7.67
CA ILE A 102 12.40 9.36 8.31
C ILE A 102 11.34 9.51 9.40
N PRO A 103 10.23 8.75 9.35
CA PRO A 103 9.20 8.78 10.38
C PRO A 103 9.76 8.39 11.75
N SER A 104 9.07 8.79 12.81
CA SER A 104 9.43 8.38 14.17
C SER A 104 9.33 6.86 14.34
N TYR A 105 9.93 6.33 15.41
CA TYR A 105 9.77 4.91 15.72
C TYR A 105 8.31 4.53 16.05
N GLU A 106 7.55 5.46 16.63
CA GLU A 106 6.11 5.30 16.86
C GLU A 106 5.34 5.19 15.54
N ASP A 107 5.61 6.07 14.58
CA ASP A 107 5.03 5.99 13.23
C ASP A 107 5.38 4.64 12.58
N TYR A 108 6.62 4.19 12.72
CA TYR A 108 7.06 2.87 12.25
C TYR A 108 6.24 1.71 12.84
N LEU A 109 5.93 1.74 14.14
CA LEU A 109 5.12 0.68 14.77
C LEU A 109 3.66 0.69 14.28
N HIS A 110 3.09 1.86 14.04
CA HIS A 110 1.75 1.98 13.43
C HIS A 110 1.73 1.51 11.97
N ASP A 111 2.79 1.78 11.23
CA ASP A 111 2.95 1.31 9.85
C ASP A 111 3.15 -0.21 9.79
N LEU A 112 3.97 -0.77 10.68
CA LEU A 112 4.12 -2.22 10.84
C LEU A 112 2.78 -2.88 11.18
N LYS A 113 1.99 -2.27 12.07
CA LYS A 113 0.64 -2.73 12.40
C LYS A 113 -0.25 -2.71 11.16
N SER A 114 -0.24 -1.62 10.39
CA SER A 114 -1.06 -1.47 9.19
C SER A 114 -0.75 -2.53 8.14
N LEU A 115 0.54 -2.86 7.94
CA LEU A 115 0.95 -3.96 7.07
C LEU A 115 0.54 -5.34 7.64
N SER A 116 0.63 -5.53 8.96
CA SER A 116 0.24 -6.77 9.63
C SER A 116 -1.26 -7.03 9.52
N ASP A 117 -2.08 -5.99 9.74
CA ASP A 117 -3.54 -6.03 9.56
C ASP A 117 -3.89 -6.30 8.09
N PHE A 118 -3.17 -5.69 7.15
CA PHE A 118 -3.34 -5.94 5.72
C PHE A 118 -3.12 -7.41 5.37
N ILE A 119 -2.00 -8.00 5.79
CA ILE A 119 -1.71 -9.44 5.58
C ILE A 119 -2.79 -10.31 6.23
N ALA A 120 -3.15 -10.02 7.48
CA ALA A 120 -4.15 -10.80 8.21
C ALA A 120 -5.50 -10.84 7.45
N LYS A 121 -5.95 -9.69 6.96
CA LYS A 121 -7.26 -9.54 6.32
C LYS A 121 -7.30 -10.14 4.92
N ILE A 122 -6.28 -9.95 4.08
CA ILE A 122 -6.28 -10.48 2.70
C ILE A 122 -6.06 -12.00 2.62
N TYR A 123 -5.45 -12.58 3.66
CA TYR A 123 -5.21 -14.03 3.74
C TYR A 123 -6.14 -14.75 4.72
N GLY A 124 -7.00 -14.02 5.45
CA GLY A 124 -7.91 -14.61 6.45
C GLY A 124 -7.17 -15.34 7.58
N ARG A 125 -6.00 -14.84 7.99
CA ARG A 125 -5.14 -15.45 9.03
C ARG A 125 -4.93 -14.49 10.20
N PRO A 126 -4.92 -14.98 11.45
CA PRO A 126 -4.63 -14.13 12.58
C PRO A 126 -3.16 -13.68 12.57
N ILE A 127 -2.91 -12.46 13.06
CA ILE A 127 -1.54 -11.98 13.30
C ILE A 127 -0.87 -12.88 14.36
N PRO A 128 0.34 -13.42 14.10
CA PRO A 128 1.06 -14.23 15.07
C PRO A 128 1.28 -13.51 16.40
N LYS A 129 1.17 -14.26 17.51
CA LYS A 129 1.18 -13.70 18.88
C LYS A 129 2.43 -12.86 19.17
N ASN A 130 3.60 -13.36 18.80
CA ASN A 130 4.89 -12.68 18.97
C ASN A 130 4.95 -11.33 18.24
N LEU A 131 4.37 -11.24 17.05
CA LEU A 131 4.28 -9.99 16.31
C LEU A 131 3.24 -9.07 16.95
N LYS A 132 2.05 -9.60 17.28
CA LYS A 132 0.94 -8.86 17.86
C LYS A 132 1.31 -8.15 19.17
N GLU A 133 2.16 -8.76 20.00
CA GLU A 133 2.66 -8.17 21.26
C GLU A 133 3.56 -6.94 21.04
N CYS A 134 4.16 -6.80 19.86
CA CYS A 134 4.98 -5.63 19.50
C CYS A 134 4.18 -4.49 18.85
N LEU A 135 2.92 -4.74 18.46
CA LEU A 135 2.10 -3.77 17.75
C LEU A 135 1.35 -2.84 18.71
N PRO A 136 1.14 -1.56 18.34
CA PRO A 136 0.26 -0.67 19.10
C PRO A 136 -1.14 -1.26 19.26
N HIS A 137 -1.67 -1.26 20.49
CA HIS A 137 -3.01 -1.81 20.77
C HIS A 137 -4.12 -0.95 20.17
N ALA A 138 -3.98 0.38 20.21
CA ALA A 138 -4.95 1.30 19.68
C ALA A 138 -4.66 1.60 18.20
N THR A 139 -5.71 1.59 17.38
CA THR A 139 -5.65 2.23 16.07
C THR A 139 -5.54 3.73 16.28
N ARG A 140 -4.55 4.36 15.65
CA ARG A 140 -4.33 5.80 15.75
C ARG A 140 -5.53 6.54 15.15
N SER A 141 -6.08 7.51 15.86
CA SER A 141 -7.14 8.35 15.31
C SER A 141 -6.61 9.14 14.12
N ILE A 142 -7.46 9.29 13.10
CA ILE A 142 -7.15 10.16 11.97
C ILE A 142 -7.43 11.58 12.45
N THR A 143 -6.38 12.39 12.65
CA THR A 143 -6.57 13.80 13.01
C THR A 143 -6.67 14.66 11.75
N SER A 144 -7.40 15.77 11.82
CA SER A 144 -7.51 16.73 10.72
C SER A 144 -6.17 17.32 10.29
N ALA A 145 -5.16 17.34 11.16
CA ALA A 145 -3.79 17.74 10.84
C ALA A 145 -3.02 16.68 10.03
N ASP A 146 -3.40 15.40 10.12
CA ASP A 146 -2.85 14.34 9.27
C ASP A 146 -3.42 14.39 7.84
N TYR A 147 -4.52 15.14 7.65
CA TYR A 147 -4.96 15.66 6.36
C TYR A 147 -4.25 16.99 6.11
N THR A 148 -2.95 16.98 5.83
CA THR A 148 -2.47 17.94 4.84
C THR A 148 -2.93 17.36 3.52
N PRO A 149 -3.96 17.91 2.87
CA PRO A 149 -4.31 17.38 1.59
C PRO A 149 -3.20 17.82 0.66
N ASP A 150 -2.28 16.90 0.33
CA ASP A 150 -1.86 16.80 -1.07
C ASP A 150 -3.15 16.49 -1.84
N ILE A 151 -3.93 17.54 -2.13
CA ILE A 151 -5.23 17.44 -2.79
C ILE A 151 -4.93 16.90 -4.18
N ASN A 152 -4.94 15.58 -4.32
CA ASN A 152 -4.96 14.94 -5.62
C ASN A 152 -6.37 15.14 -6.16
N ILE A 153 -6.60 16.27 -6.81
CA ILE A 153 -7.85 16.56 -7.50
C ILE A 153 -7.85 15.76 -8.80
N ARG A 154 -8.88 14.96 -9.01
CA ARG A 154 -9.13 14.35 -10.31
C ARG A 154 -9.97 15.30 -11.15
N ILE A 155 -9.39 15.77 -12.24
CA ILE A 155 -10.06 16.67 -13.18
C ILE A 155 -10.16 16.02 -14.55
N THR A 156 -11.28 16.25 -15.23
CA THR A 156 -11.37 16.09 -16.68
C THR A 156 -10.82 17.37 -17.33
N VAL A 157 -9.71 17.24 -18.05
CA VAL A 157 -9.03 18.40 -18.67
C VAL A 157 -9.84 18.91 -19.86
N SER A 158 -10.14 20.22 -19.85
CA SER A 158 -10.80 20.91 -20.96
C SER A 158 -9.83 21.62 -21.88
N SER A 159 -8.76 22.22 -21.34
CA SER A 159 -7.69 22.85 -22.12
C SER A 159 -6.43 23.05 -21.28
N TRP A 160 -5.29 23.31 -21.93
CA TRP A 160 -4.05 23.70 -21.26
C TRP A 160 -3.25 24.70 -22.10
N ASP A 161 -2.44 25.51 -21.43
CA ASP A 161 -1.46 26.41 -22.04
C ASP A 161 -0.08 26.21 -21.40
N LYS A 162 0.84 27.19 -21.54
CA LYS A 162 2.20 27.10 -21.01
C LYS A 162 2.28 27.19 -19.49
N ASP A 163 1.25 27.71 -18.84
CA ASP A 163 1.24 28.04 -17.42
C ASP A 163 0.11 27.31 -16.66
N PHE A 164 -0.98 26.94 -17.36
CA PHE A 164 -2.19 26.43 -16.72
C PHE A 164 -2.76 25.18 -17.38
N ILE A 165 -3.33 24.30 -16.54
CA ILE A 165 -4.28 23.26 -16.93
C ILE A 165 -5.67 23.69 -16.43
N THR A 166 -6.68 23.66 -17.30
CA THR A 166 -8.08 23.91 -16.92
C THR A 166 -8.93 22.65 -17.13
N GLY A 167 -9.95 22.50 -16.30
CA GLY A 167 -10.83 21.34 -16.37
C GLY A 167 -11.96 21.43 -15.36
N TYR A 168 -12.66 20.31 -15.22
CA TYR A 168 -13.77 20.18 -14.29
C TYR A 168 -13.52 19.00 -13.35
N THR A 169 -13.95 19.10 -12.09
CA THR A 169 -13.92 17.97 -11.15
C THR A 169 -14.85 16.84 -11.61
N GLU A 170 -14.47 15.59 -11.33
CA GLU A 170 -15.27 14.38 -11.63
C GLU A 170 -16.42 14.13 -10.63
N ASP A 171 -16.74 15.07 -9.73
CA ASP A 171 -17.83 14.93 -8.76
C ASP A 171 -19.19 15.40 -9.30
N ASP A 172 -20.29 14.98 -8.65
CA ASP A 172 -21.66 15.28 -9.07
C ASP A 172 -21.97 16.79 -9.13
N ASN A 173 -21.14 17.63 -8.50
CA ASN A 173 -21.25 19.08 -8.46
C ASN A 173 -20.26 19.80 -9.42
N SER A 174 -19.60 19.05 -10.30
CA SER A 174 -18.62 19.47 -11.31
C SER A 174 -18.21 20.96 -11.26
N VAL A 175 -17.10 21.23 -10.59
CA VAL A 175 -16.55 22.57 -10.37
C VAL A 175 -15.44 22.83 -11.39
N PHE A 176 -15.43 24.02 -11.97
CA PHE A 176 -14.33 24.46 -12.83
C PHE A 176 -13.05 24.67 -12.00
N VAL A 177 -11.94 24.08 -12.44
CA VAL A 177 -10.64 24.17 -11.79
C VAL A 177 -9.60 24.70 -12.79
N LYS A 178 -8.78 25.64 -12.34
CA LYS A 178 -7.60 26.14 -13.06
C LYS A 178 -6.35 25.91 -12.21
N ILE A 179 -5.43 25.09 -12.70
CA ILE A 179 -4.23 24.64 -11.99
C ILE A 179 -3.02 25.32 -12.61
N ASP A 180 -2.28 26.09 -11.81
CA ASP A 180 -0.94 26.57 -12.11
C ASP A 180 0.06 25.47 -11.74
N TYR A 181 0.68 24.84 -12.74
CA TYR A 181 1.60 23.73 -12.51
C TYR A 181 3.06 24.17 -12.35
N HIS A 182 3.39 25.46 -12.51
CA HIS A 182 4.72 26.00 -12.16
C HIS A 182 4.86 26.29 -10.67
N LYS A 183 3.73 26.56 -10.00
CA LYS A 183 3.66 26.88 -8.57
C LYS A 183 4.18 25.77 -7.65
N TYR A 184 4.36 24.55 -8.17
CA TYR A 184 4.79 23.37 -7.41
C TYR A 184 6.11 22.76 -7.93
N ALA A 185 6.81 23.44 -8.85
CA ALA A 185 8.05 22.95 -9.49
C ALA A 185 9.35 23.42 -8.80
N GLN A 186 9.31 23.75 -7.51
CA GLN A 186 10.51 24.13 -6.72
C GLN A 186 11.02 22.97 -5.86
#